data_AF-A0A7Y0XFF5-F1
#
_entry.id   AF-A0A7Y0XFF5-F1
#
_cell.length_a   1.000
_cell.length_b   1.000
_cell.length_c   1.000
_cell.angle_alpha   90.00
_cell.angle_beta   90.00
_cell.angle_gamma   90.00
#
_symmetry.space_group_name_H-M   'P 1'
#
loop_
_entity.id
_entity.type
_entity.pdbx_description
1 polymer ?
#
loop_
_entity_poly.entity_id
_entity_poly.type
_entity_poly.pdbx_seq_one_letter_code
_entity_poly.pdbx_strand_id
1 'polypeptide(L)'
;VEQAECRTIRLTKHRCYFVALLGYFKSKPVIIAPSFRDISIDMQFIASQIQRGKGIRPFSVSKMQRDRIYSRILRLLNYNKWNEKQHLNALCHHLVYIGHAWLEPRHLFDAAIEYLA
;
A
#
# COMPACT_ATOMS: atom_id res chain seq x y z
N VAL A 1 0.59 9.92 15.02
CA VAL A 1 -0.68 9.67 14.31
C VAL A 1 -1.00 8.17 14.21
N GLU A 2 -0.10 7.35 13.67
CA GLU A 2 -0.33 5.90 13.45
C GLU A 2 -0.67 5.11 14.72
N GLN A 3 0.06 5.35 15.81
CA GLN A 3 -0.24 4.72 17.09
C GLN A 3 -1.63 5.09 17.63
N ALA A 4 -2.09 6.33 17.38
CA ALA A 4 -3.43 6.77 17.78
C ALA A 4 -4.50 6.03 16.98
N GLU A 5 -4.34 5.92 15.66
CA GLU A 5 -5.26 5.14 14.81
C GLU A 5 -5.29 3.66 15.21
N CYS A 6 -4.13 3.06 15.49
CA CYS A 6 -4.03 1.68 15.97
C CYS A 6 -4.84 1.45 17.26
N ARG A 7 -4.79 2.40 18.21
CA ARG A 7 -5.54 2.33 19.48
C ARG A 7 -7.06 2.38 19.28
N THR A 8 -7.56 2.97 18.19
CA THR A 8 -9.00 2.96 17.88
C THR A 8 -9.54 1.59 17.49
N ILE A 9 -8.68 0.64 17.13
CA ILE A 9 -9.07 -0.72 16.77
C ILE A 9 -9.26 -1.56 18.04
N ARG A 10 -10.51 -1.95 18.33
CA ARG A 10 -10.85 -2.63 19.59
C ARG A 10 -10.09 -3.96 19.80
N LEU A 11 -10.09 -4.85 18.81
CA LEU A 11 -9.53 -6.20 18.95
C LEU A 11 -8.01 -6.20 18.73
N THR A 12 -7.25 -6.72 19.68
CA THR A 12 -5.79 -6.71 19.59
C THR A 12 -5.25 -7.50 18.40
N LYS A 13 -5.90 -8.61 18.02
CA LYS A 13 -5.54 -9.33 16.80
C LYS A 13 -5.63 -8.47 15.53
N HIS A 14 -6.63 -7.59 15.47
CA HIS A 14 -6.79 -6.66 14.35
C HIS A 14 -5.83 -5.48 14.46
N ARG A 15 -5.41 -5.07 15.67
CA ARG A 15 -4.32 -4.10 15.86
C ARG A 15 -3.02 -4.65 15.30
N CYS A 16 -2.66 -5.88 15.66
CA CYS A 16 -1.46 -6.53 15.15
C CYS A 16 -1.50 -6.64 13.62
N TYR A 17 -2.64 -7.07 13.07
CA TYR A 17 -2.81 -7.18 11.61
C TYR A 17 -2.74 -5.82 10.92
N PHE A 18 -3.33 -4.78 11.50
CA PHE A 18 -3.22 -3.40 11.01
C PHE A 18 -1.76 -2.93 10.99
N VAL A 19 -1.00 -3.17 12.06
CA VAL A 19 0.43 -2.81 12.12
C VAL A 19 1.22 -3.55 11.06
N ALA A 20 0.98 -4.86 10.87
CA ALA A 20 1.65 -5.65 9.85
C ALA A 20 1.37 -5.08 8.44
N LEU A 21 0.09 -4.89 8.10
CA LEU A 21 -0.31 -4.36 6.79
C LEU A 21 0.19 -2.93 6.57
N LEU A 22 0.20 -2.09 7.60
CA LEU A 22 0.76 -0.74 7.52
C LEU A 22 2.27 -0.79 7.21
N GLY A 23 3.01 -1.66 7.89
CA GLY A 23 4.44 -1.86 7.65
C GLY A 23 4.73 -2.34 6.23
N TYR A 24 4.04 -3.38 5.77
CA TYR A 24 4.20 -3.86 4.40
C TYR A 24 3.85 -2.80 3.37
N PHE A 25 2.74 -2.08 3.56
CA PHE A 25 2.31 -1.06 2.62
C PHE A 25 3.31 0.11 2.54
N LYS A 26 3.91 0.51 3.67
CA LYS A 26 4.98 1.53 3.67
C LYS A 26 6.24 1.07 2.94
N SER A 27 6.59 -0.21 3.06
CA SER A 27 7.74 -0.80 2.36
C SER A 27 7.48 -0.92 0.85
N LYS A 28 6.29 -1.40 0.49
CA LYS A 28 5.82 -1.52 -0.89
C LYS A 28 4.32 -1.21 -0.94
N PRO A 29 3.89 -0.11 -1.59
CA PRO A 29 2.50 0.36 -1.55
C PRO A 29 1.56 -0.48 -2.41
N VAL A 30 1.39 -1.74 -2.02
CA VAL A 30 0.56 -2.75 -2.66
C VAL A 30 -0.42 -3.31 -1.65
N ILE A 31 -1.68 -3.40 -2.05
CA ILE A 31 -2.73 -4.02 -1.23
C ILE A 31 -2.56 -5.53 -1.31
N ILE A 32 -2.06 -6.12 -0.24
CA ILE A 32 -1.88 -7.58 -0.08
C ILE A 32 -2.96 -8.19 0.82
N ALA A 33 -3.15 -9.50 0.68
CA ALA A 33 -4.21 -10.24 1.35
C ALA A 33 -3.70 -11.44 2.18
N PRO A 34 -2.62 -11.29 2.98
CA PRO A 34 -1.97 -12.42 3.62
C PRO A 34 -2.88 -13.10 4.64
N SER A 35 -2.83 -14.42 4.68
CA SER A 35 -3.37 -15.23 5.76
C SER A 35 -2.47 -15.13 6.99
N PHE A 36 -2.96 -15.55 8.16
CA PHE A 36 -2.13 -15.57 9.37
C PHE A 36 -0.88 -16.43 9.21
N ARG A 37 -0.93 -17.51 8.41
CA ARG A 37 0.23 -18.42 8.24
C ARG A 37 1.36 -17.72 7.50
N ASP A 38 1.01 -16.97 6.45
CA ASP A 38 1.97 -16.26 5.58
C ASP A 38 2.82 -15.26 6.36
N ILE A 39 2.25 -14.67 7.41
CA ILE A 39 2.87 -13.60 8.20
C ILE A 39 2.95 -13.94 9.69
N SER A 40 2.99 -15.23 10.03
CA SER A 40 2.87 -15.69 11.41
C SER A 40 3.98 -15.18 12.33
N ILE A 41 5.23 -15.16 11.84
CA ILE A 41 6.41 -14.66 12.56
C ILE A 41 6.22 -13.18 12.89
N ASP A 42 5.86 -12.37 11.89
CA ASP A 42 5.63 -10.93 12.05
C ASP A 42 4.48 -10.67 13.02
N MET A 43 3.41 -11.47 12.94
CA MET A 43 2.28 -11.37 13.85
C MET A 43 2.65 -11.69 15.30
N GLN A 44 3.48 -12.71 15.54
CA GLN A 44 3.98 -13.00 16.89
C GLN A 44 4.88 -11.89 17.40
N PHE A 45 5.79 -11.40 16.57
CA PHE A 45 6.67 -10.28 16.91
C PHE A 45 5.85 -9.06 17.30
N ILE A 46 4.93 -8.61 16.45
CA ILE A 46 4.08 -7.45 16.70
C ILE A 46 3.22 -7.65 17.96
N ALA A 47 2.64 -8.83 18.16
CA ALA A 47 1.86 -9.13 19.36
C ALA A 47 2.71 -9.01 20.63
N SER A 48 3.96 -9.48 20.61
CA SER A 48 4.86 -9.35 21.76
C SER A 48 5.11 -7.89 22.15
N GLN A 49 5.20 -6.99 21.15
CA GLN A 49 5.39 -5.56 21.36
C GLN A 49 4.12 -4.86 21.89
N ILE A 50 2.94 -5.29 21.46
CA ILE A 50 1.66 -4.68 21.89
C ILE A 50 1.19 -5.22 23.25
N GLN A 51 1.39 -6.52 23.52
CA GLN A 51 0.82 -7.23 24.67
C GLN A 51 1.86 -7.62 25.74
N ARG A 52 3.08 -7.07 25.69
CA ARG A 52 4.17 -7.36 26.65
C ARG A 52 4.43 -8.87 26.81
N GLY A 53 4.64 -9.56 25.69
CA GLY A 53 5.09 -10.96 25.69
C GLY A 53 4.01 -12.04 25.57
N LYS A 54 2.71 -11.70 25.50
CA LYS A 54 1.68 -12.69 25.13
C LYS A 54 1.64 -12.87 23.61
N GLY A 55 1.86 -14.11 23.17
CA GLY A 55 1.71 -14.50 21.77
C GLY A 55 0.26 -14.39 21.30
N ILE A 56 0.07 -14.41 19.99
CA ILE A 56 -1.25 -14.31 19.35
C ILE A 56 -1.67 -15.66 18.77
N ARG A 57 -2.92 -16.04 19.01
CA ARG A 57 -3.49 -17.25 18.39
C ARG A 57 -3.81 -16.99 16.91
N PRO A 58 -3.69 -18.01 16.03
CA PRO A 58 -4.12 -17.90 14.65
C PRO A 58 -5.57 -17.42 14.53
N PHE A 59 -5.83 -16.58 13.53
CA PHE A 59 -7.17 -16.09 13.22
C PHE A 59 -7.33 -15.87 11.71
N SER A 60 -8.57 -15.85 11.26
CA SER A 60 -8.94 -15.40 9.92
C SER A 60 -9.42 -13.96 9.96
N VAL A 61 -9.18 -13.25 8.85
CA VAL A 61 -9.69 -11.90 8.61
C VAL A 61 -10.60 -11.96 7.41
N SER A 62 -11.86 -11.54 7.57
CA SER A 62 -12.78 -11.50 6.44
C SER A 62 -12.38 -10.41 5.44
N LYS A 63 -12.79 -10.54 4.17
CA LYS A 63 -12.55 -9.53 3.14
C LYS A 63 -13.00 -8.14 3.59
N MET A 64 -14.22 -8.03 4.16
CA MET A 64 -14.76 -6.77 4.66
C MET A 64 -13.92 -6.16 5.80
N GLN A 65 -13.42 -7.00 6.72
CA GLN A 65 -12.55 -6.52 7.81
C GLN A 65 -11.22 -6.00 7.28
N ARG A 66 -10.62 -6.72 6.33
CA ARG A 66 -9.38 -6.31 5.66
C ARG A 66 -9.57 -5.01 4.87
N ASP A 67 -10.67 -4.87 4.15
CA ASP A 67 -10.99 -3.64 3.40
C ASP A 67 -11.10 -2.44 4.36
N ARG A 68 -11.75 -2.59 5.52
CA ARG A 68 -11.81 -1.55 6.55
C ARG A 68 -10.44 -1.18 7.11
N ILE A 69 -9.55 -2.15 7.29
CA ILE A 69 -8.17 -1.93 7.74
C ILE A 69 -7.39 -1.16 6.66
N TYR A 70 -7.49 -1.55 5.40
CA TYR A 70 -6.84 -0.82 4.31
C TYR A 70 -7.38 0.59 4.14
N SER A 71 -8.69 0.82 4.23
CA SER A 71 -9.23 2.20 4.16
C SER A 71 -8.60 3.12 5.22
N ARG A 72 -8.30 2.58 6.42
CA ARG A 72 -7.60 3.34 7.46
C ARG A 72 -6.14 3.60 7.09
N ILE A 73 -5.44 2.59 6.57
CA ILE A 73 -4.03 2.72 6.11
C ILE A 73 -3.92 3.75 4.98
N LEU A 74 -4.76 3.64 3.96
CA LEU A 74 -4.75 4.56 2.81
C LEU A 74 -5.02 6.00 3.28
N ARG A 75 -6.03 6.20 4.12
CA ARG A 75 -6.31 7.52 4.72
C ARG A 75 -5.14 8.06 5.55
N LEU A 76 -4.50 7.22 6.36
CA LEU A 76 -3.35 7.62 7.17
C LEU A 76 -2.15 8.06 6.32
N LEU A 77 -1.96 7.43 5.18
CA LEU A 77 -0.83 7.66 4.29
C LEU A 77 -1.19 8.60 3.12
N ASN A 78 -2.38 9.19 3.13
CA ASN A 78 -2.92 10.06 2.07
C ASN A 78 -2.97 9.40 0.68
N TYR A 79 -3.23 8.09 0.63
CA TYR A 79 -3.53 7.39 -0.61
C TYR A 79 -5.04 7.36 -0.89
N ASN A 80 -5.39 7.44 -2.16
CA ASN A 80 -6.74 7.23 -2.63
C ASN A 80 -6.91 5.79 -3.12
N LYS A 81 -8.03 5.16 -2.78
CA LYS A 81 -8.40 3.86 -3.35
C LYS A 81 -8.70 4.05 -4.84
N TRP A 82 -8.23 3.13 -5.68
CA TRP A 82 -8.57 3.14 -7.10
C TRP A 82 -10.10 3.10 -7.31
N ASN A 83 -10.60 4.05 -8.10
CA ASN A 83 -11.97 4.09 -8.60
C ASN A 83 -11.90 4.36 -10.10
N GLU A 84 -12.22 3.36 -10.90
CA GLU A 84 -12.12 3.42 -12.35
C GLU A 84 -12.93 4.58 -12.94
N LYS A 85 -14.18 4.79 -12.49
CA LYS A 85 -15.03 5.87 -12.99
C LYS A 85 -14.46 7.26 -12.73
N GLN A 86 -13.73 7.43 -11.62
CA GLN A 86 -13.18 8.73 -11.22
C GLN A 86 -11.75 8.95 -11.75
N HIS A 87 -10.95 7.88 -11.82
CA HIS A 87 -9.51 8.00 -12.03
C HIS A 87 -9.06 7.59 -13.43
N LEU A 88 -9.79 6.71 -14.13
CA LEU A 88 -9.35 6.14 -15.40
C LEU A 88 -9.09 7.21 -16.45
N ASN A 89 -10.01 8.16 -16.64
CA ASN A 89 -9.87 9.18 -17.67
C ASN A 89 -8.65 10.09 -17.40
N ALA A 90 -8.52 10.57 -16.16
CA ALA A 90 -7.37 11.40 -15.74
C ALA A 90 -6.04 10.64 -15.91
N LEU A 91 -6.00 9.35 -15.58
CA LEU A 91 -4.84 8.50 -15.79
C LEU A 91 -4.51 8.34 -17.27
N CYS A 92 -5.51 8.01 -18.11
CA CYS A 92 -5.31 7.87 -19.55
C CYS A 92 -4.76 9.16 -20.17
N HIS A 93 -5.34 10.31 -19.83
CA HIS A 93 -4.85 11.61 -20.31
C HIS A 93 -3.39 11.85 -19.89
N HIS A 94 -3.06 11.58 -18.62
CA HIS A 94 -1.68 11.72 -18.14
C HIS A 94 -0.71 10.75 -18.84
N LEU A 95 -1.10 9.49 -19.06
CA LEU A 95 -0.28 8.51 -19.76
C LEU A 95 -0.06 8.88 -21.23
N VAL A 96 -1.09 9.41 -21.92
CA VAL A 96 -0.96 9.93 -23.28
C VAL A 96 0.01 11.12 -23.31
N TYR A 97 -0.12 12.06 -22.37
CA TYR A 97 0.80 13.18 -22.23
C TYR A 97 2.25 12.73 -22.01
N ILE A 98 2.49 11.82 -21.06
CA ILE A 98 3.83 11.25 -20.81
C ILE A 98 4.33 10.52 -22.06
N GLY A 99 3.47 9.75 -22.73
CA GLY A 99 3.77 9.09 -23.99
C GLY A 99 4.24 10.09 -25.06
N HIS A 100 3.58 11.23 -25.21
CA HIS A 100 3.99 12.30 -26.13
C HIS A 100 5.31 12.95 -25.72
N ALA A 101 5.53 13.22 -24.43
CA ALA A 101 6.80 13.73 -23.93
C ALA A 101 7.97 12.73 -24.17
N TRP A 102 7.67 11.44 -24.16
CA TRP A 102 8.58 10.36 -24.56
C TRP A 102 8.60 10.08 -26.06
N LEU A 103 7.66 10.63 -26.83
CA LEU A 103 7.52 10.56 -28.30
C LEU A 103 7.98 11.83 -29.03
N GLU A 104 8.53 12.83 -28.31
CA GLU A 104 9.54 13.75 -28.84
C GLU A 104 11.04 13.27 -28.77
N PRO A 105 11.40 11.98 -28.96
CA PRO A 105 12.73 11.50 -29.30
C PRO A 105 13.24 12.05 -30.61
N ARG A 106 12.40 12.70 -31.44
CA ARG A 106 12.85 13.33 -32.66
C ARG A 106 13.97 14.33 -32.38
N HIS A 107 13.81 15.15 -31.35
CA HIS A 107 14.87 16.04 -30.90
C HIS A 107 16.10 15.29 -30.37
N LEU A 108 15.90 14.21 -29.62
CA LEU A 108 16.99 13.35 -29.13
C LEU A 108 17.79 12.72 -30.28
N PHE A 109 17.11 12.31 -31.35
CA PHE A 109 17.72 11.74 -32.54
C PHE A 109 18.38 12.80 -33.42
N ASP A 110 17.75 13.97 -33.60
CA ASP A 110 18.32 15.08 -34.35
C ASP A 110 19.64 15.55 -33.70
N ALA A 111 19.67 15.67 -32.37
CA ALA A 111 20.88 15.99 -31.62
C ALA A 111 21.96 14.88 -31.69
N ALA A 112 21.56 13.61 -31.70
CA ALA A 112 22.50 12.50 -31.85
C ALA A 112 23.12 12.46 -33.26
N ILE A 113 22.35 12.78 -34.30
CA ILE A 113 22.83 12.89 -35.68
C ILE A 113 23.79 14.06 -35.82
N GLU A 114 23.45 15.23 -35.27
CA GLU A 114 24.29 16.42 -35.33
C GLU A 114 25.62 16.22 -34.57
N TYR A 115 25.62 15.50 -33.46
CA TYR A 115 26.84 15.18 -32.70
C TYR A 115 27.76 14.17 -33.42
N LEU A 116 27.20 13.27 -34.24
CA LEU A 116 27.95 12.27 -34.99
C LEU A 116 28.39 12.76 -36.39
N ALA A 117 27.94 13.95 -36.81
CA ALA A 117 28.31 14.61 -38.06
C ALA A 117 29.56 15.48 -37.89
#